data_AF-A0A519Y6F3-F1
#
_entry.id   AF-A0A519Y6F3-F1
#
_cell.length_a   1.000
_cell.length_b   1.000
_cell.length_c   1.000
_cell.angle_alpha   90.00
_cell.angle_beta   90.00
_cell.angle_gamma   90.00
#
_symmetry.space_group_name_H-M   'P 1'
#
loop_
_entity.id
_entity.type
_entity.pdbx_description
1 polymer ?
#
loop_
_entity_poly.entity_id
_entity_poly.type
_entity_poly.pdbx_seq_one_letter_code
_entity_poly.pdbx_strand_id
1 'polypeptide(L)'
;MTQRYRLCFPLVGLLMAVLWLGIPRAWAQQTAPMPATTAPVSPAAPPRAPTTAQPPPTTQRCRYLRLALGRDTTLFSLTDSLTIVPATVTANGRAVSYDAATNRYRIVRTAPAVGSDGSRH
;
A
#
# COMPACT_ATOMS: atom_id res chain seq x y z
N MET A 1 39.48 -4.57 -35.06
CA MET A 1 38.84 -3.99 -33.86
C MET A 1 37.40 -3.51 -34.13
N THR A 2 36.58 -4.24 -34.91
CA THR A 2 35.25 -3.78 -35.37
C THR A 2 34.10 -4.74 -35.03
N GLN A 3 34.40 -5.90 -34.43
CA GLN A 3 33.41 -6.93 -34.12
C GLN A 3 32.61 -6.63 -32.84
N ARG A 4 33.17 -5.87 -31.89
CA ARG A 4 32.54 -5.56 -30.61
C ARG A 4 31.33 -4.62 -30.74
N TYR A 5 31.30 -3.77 -31.77
CA TYR A 5 30.19 -2.83 -31.98
C TYR A 5 28.97 -3.46 -32.65
N ARG A 6 29.13 -4.58 -33.37
CA ARG A 6 28.01 -5.23 -34.08
C ARG A 6 26.98 -5.86 -33.14
N LEU A 7 27.39 -6.25 -31.94
CA LEU A 7 26.51 -6.81 -30.90
C LEU A 7 25.87 -5.73 -30.01
N CYS A 8 26.47 -4.54 -29.92
CA CYS A 8 25.91 -3.45 -29.13
C CYS A 8 24.62 -2.88 -29.75
N PHE A 9 24.56 -2.74 -31.08
CA PHE A 9 23.37 -2.19 -31.76
C PHE A 9 22.08 -3.00 -31.54
N PRO A 10 22.04 -4.34 -31.72
CA PRO A 10 20.82 -5.10 -31.46
C PRO A 10 20.46 -5.10 -29.98
N LEU A 11 21.44 -5.07 -29.08
CA LEU A 11 21.21 -5.05 -27.63
C LEU A 11 20.58 -3.73 -27.18
N VAL A 12 21.08 -2.59 -27.67
CA VAL A 12 20.49 -1.27 -27.38
C VAL A 12 19.07 -1.15 -27.96
N GLY A 13 18.86 -1.67 -29.18
CA GLY A 13 17.53 -1.71 -29.80
C GLY A 13 16.53 -2.54 -28.99
N LEU A 14 16.95 -3.71 -28.50
CA LEU A 14 16.11 -4.57 -27.66
C LEU A 14 15.80 -3.92 -26.31
N LEU A 15 16.78 -3.24 -25.70
CA LEU A 15 16.59 -2.54 -24.43
C LEU A 15 15.58 -1.39 -24.55
N MET A 16 15.62 -0.63 -25.64
CA MET A 16 14.63 0.41 -25.93
C MET A 16 13.23 -0.17 -26.23
N ALA A 17 13.14 -1.31 -26.91
CA ALA A 17 11.87 -1.98 -27.18
C ALA A 17 11.18 -2.48 -25.90
N VAL A 18 11.95 -3.07 -24.97
CA VAL A 18 11.44 -3.49 -23.65
C VAL A 18 10.97 -2.29 -22.83
N LEU A 19 11.74 -1.19 -22.86
CA LEU A 19 11.36 0.04 -22.14
C LEU A 19 10.06 0.64 -22.68
N TRP A 20 9.83 0.56 -24.00
CA TRP A 20 8.60 1.05 -24.63
C TRP A 20 7.38 0.16 -24.37
N LEU A 21 7.55 -1.17 -24.34
CA LEU A 21 6.46 -2.11 -24.03
C LEU A 21 6.04 -2.08 -22.55
N GLY A 22 6.93 -1.61 -21.68
CA GLY A 22 6.71 -1.54 -20.23
C GLY A 22 5.97 -0.30 -19.74
N ILE A 23 5.62 0.66 -20.61
CA ILE A 23 4.87 1.85 -20.21
C ILE A 23 3.40 1.45 -20.07
N PRO A 24 2.84 1.39 -18.85
CA PRO A 24 1.41 1.18 -18.71
C PRO A 24 0.71 2.38 -19.37
N ARG A 25 -0.10 2.09 -20.40
CA ARG A 25 -1.17 2.99 -20.82
C ARG A 25 -2.11 3.12 -19.62
N ALA A 26 -1.82 4.07 -18.74
CA ALA A 26 -2.73 4.44 -17.68
C ALA A 26 -4.01 4.93 -18.35
N TRP A 27 -5.04 4.11 -18.18
CA TRP A 27 -6.35 4.32 -18.73
C TRP A 27 -6.86 5.73 -18.39
N ALA A 28 -7.28 6.40 -19.45
CA ALA A 28 -8.29 7.43 -19.33
C ALA A 28 -9.59 6.82 -18.77
N GLN A 29 -10.35 7.69 -18.12
CA GLN A 29 -11.78 7.66 -17.83
C GLN A 29 -12.17 7.30 -16.40
N GLN A 30 -12.76 8.30 -15.74
CA GLN A 30 -14.14 8.14 -15.30
C GLN A 30 -14.87 9.49 -15.40
N THR A 31 -15.47 9.71 -16.57
CA THR A 31 -16.63 10.58 -16.74
C THR A 31 -17.77 9.95 -15.95
N ALA A 32 -18.26 10.62 -14.92
CA ALA A 32 -19.44 10.18 -14.18
C ALA A 32 -20.69 10.30 -15.06
N PRO A 33 -21.54 9.26 -15.18
CA PRO A 33 -22.89 9.41 -15.70
C PRO A 33 -23.79 9.97 -14.58
N MET A 34 -24.42 11.13 -14.81
CA MET A 34 -25.62 11.49 -14.06
C MET A 34 -26.77 10.57 -14.46
N PRO A 35 -27.68 10.25 -13.54
CA PRO A 35 -29.09 10.22 -13.90
C PRO A 35 -29.92 11.10 -12.98
N ALA A 36 -30.72 11.96 -13.62
CA ALA A 36 -31.81 12.68 -13.03
C ALA A 36 -33.03 11.76 -12.83
N THR A 37 -33.68 11.94 -11.67
CA THR A 37 -35.13 11.94 -11.39
C THR A 37 -36.08 10.97 -12.12
N THR A 38 -36.81 10.12 -11.38
CA THR A 38 -38.31 10.08 -11.31
C THR A 38 -38.84 9.03 -10.30
N ALA A 39 -39.97 9.37 -9.65
CA ALA A 39 -40.66 8.84 -8.43
C ALA A 39 -41.46 7.49 -8.64
N PRO A 40 -42.35 6.93 -7.75
CA PRO A 40 -43.09 7.49 -6.59
C PRO A 40 -43.29 6.59 -5.32
N VAL A 41 -44.12 7.09 -4.39
CA VAL A 41 -44.33 6.85 -2.94
C VAL A 41 -45.17 5.61 -2.54
N SER A 42 -44.85 4.97 -1.40
CA SER A 42 -45.85 4.45 -0.42
C SER A 42 -45.26 4.16 0.98
N PRO A 43 -46.06 4.20 2.07
CA PRO A 43 -45.66 4.86 3.32
C PRO A 43 -45.34 3.95 4.53
N ALA A 44 -44.77 4.58 5.56
CA ALA A 44 -44.81 4.23 6.98
C ALA A 44 -43.87 3.14 7.55
N ALA A 45 -42.65 3.56 7.88
CA ALA A 45 -42.00 3.32 9.18
C ALA A 45 -40.89 4.38 9.31
N PRO A 46 -40.66 5.06 10.46
CA PRO A 46 -39.50 5.93 10.59
C PRO A 46 -38.24 5.05 10.47
N PRO A 47 -37.44 5.17 9.40
CA PRO A 47 -36.18 4.46 9.35
C PRO A 47 -35.27 5.15 10.36
N ARG A 48 -34.81 4.39 11.35
CA ARG A 48 -33.69 4.76 12.21
C ARG A 48 -32.59 5.25 11.27
N ALA A 49 -32.22 6.53 11.36
CA ALA A 49 -31.25 7.13 10.45
C ALA A 49 -30.01 6.21 10.39
N PRO A 50 -29.66 5.62 9.22
CA PRO A 50 -28.37 5.02 9.09
C PRO A 50 -27.39 6.17 9.30
N THR A 51 -26.62 6.12 10.38
CA THR A 51 -25.42 6.96 10.51
C THR A 51 -24.39 6.38 9.53
N THR A 52 -24.71 6.43 8.24
CA THR A 52 -23.77 6.26 7.14
C THR A 52 -23.08 7.60 6.94
N ALA A 53 -22.45 8.11 8.00
CA ALA A 53 -21.31 9.00 7.83
C ALA A 53 -20.20 8.09 7.32
N GLN A 54 -20.20 7.82 6.01
CA GLN A 54 -19.10 7.13 5.36
C GLN A 54 -17.86 7.96 5.66
N PRO A 55 -16.84 7.41 6.36
CA PRO A 55 -15.65 8.18 6.67
C PRO A 55 -15.07 8.72 5.35
N PRO A 56 -14.52 9.94 5.36
CA PRO A 56 -13.94 10.52 4.17
C PRO A 56 -12.94 9.53 3.55
N PRO A 57 -12.87 9.42 2.21
CA PRO A 57 -12.00 8.46 1.56
C PRO A 57 -10.57 8.63 2.07
N THR A 58 -10.07 7.65 2.81
CA THR A 58 -8.71 7.69 3.37
C THR A 58 -7.73 7.19 2.33
N THR A 59 -6.64 7.91 2.11
CA THR A 59 -5.49 7.41 1.35
C THR A 59 -4.64 6.40 2.14
N GLN A 60 -5.02 6.13 3.40
CA GLN A 60 -4.36 5.16 4.26
C GLN A 60 -4.54 3.74 3.72
N ARG A 61 -3.42 3.01 3.62
CA ARG A 61 -3.39 1.62 3.18
C ARG A 61 -2.83 0.75 4.27
N CYS A 62 -3.64 -0.20 4.75
CA CYS A 62 -3.20 -1.22 5.67
C CYS A 62 -2.72 -2.45 4.90
N ARG A 63 -1.58 -3.01 5.30
CA ARG A 63 -1.08 -4.29 4.78
C ARG A 63 -0.66 -5.20 5.92
N TYR A 64 -1.02 -6.48 5.79
CA TYR A 64 -0.54 -7.51 6.68
C TYR A 64 0.86 -7.96 6.27
N LEU A 65 1.76 -8.03 7.25
CA LEU A 65 3.14 -8.48 7.08
C LEU A 65 3.32 -9.77 7.85
N ARG A 66 3.93 -10.78 7.22
CA ARG A 66 4.34 -11.99 7.92
C ARG A 66 5.60 -11.68 8.72
N LEU A 67 5.53 -11.92 10.03
CA LEU A 67 6.72 -11.87 10.88
C LEU A 67 7.47 -13.19 10.78
N ALA A 68 8.79 -13.13 10.78
CA ALA A 68 9.61 -14.34 10.88
C ALA A 68 9.43 -14.95 12.28
N LEU A 69 9.04 -16.24 12.32
CA LEU A 69 8.84 -16.95 13.58
C LEU A 69 10.17 -17.01 14.35
N GLY A 70 10.13 -16.71 15.66
CA GLY A 70 11.32 -16.73 16.52
C GLY A 70 12.30 -15.58 16.29
N ARG A 71 11.91 -14.49 15.60
CA ARG A 71 12.74 -13.29 15.45
C ARG A 71 12.05 -12.06 16.00
N ASP A 72 12.80 -11.27 16.75
CA ASP A 72 12.32 -9.99 17.28
C ASP A 72 12.35 -8.88 16.23
N THR A 73 13.19 -9.01 15.21
CA THR A 73 13.28 -8.03 14.11
C THR A 73 12.75 -8.61 12.81
N THR A 74 11.86 -7.89 12.15
CA THR A 74 11.39 -8.18 10.79
C THR A 74 11.73 -7.04 9.84
N LEU A 75 12.33 -7.37 8.70
CA LEU A 75 12.63 -6.45 7.61
C LEU A 75 11.67 -6.69 6.44
N PHE A 76 11.17 -5.64 5.82
CA PHE A 76 10.27 -5.72 4.67
C PHE A 76 10.37 -4.50 3.76
N SER A 77 9.86 -4.62 2.54
CA SER A 77 9.73 -3.53 1.57
C SER A 77 8.26 -3.33 1.22
N LEU A 78 7.82 -2.08 1.05
CA LEU A 78 6.52 -1.80 0.45
C LEU A 78 6.66 -1.73 -1.07
N THR A 79 5.86 -2.54 -1.78
CA THR A 79 5.82 -2.58 -3.26
C THR A 79 4.95 -1.47 -3.86
N ASP A 80 4.38 -0.58 -3.04
CA ASP A 80 3.46 0.44 -3.57
C ASP A 80 4.25 1.46 -4.42
N SER A 81 3.69 1.80 -5.58
CA SER A 81 4.30 2.71 -6.57
C SER A 81 4.05 4.18 -6.25
N LEU A 82 3.26 4.47 -5.22
CA LEU A 82 3.06 5.81 -4.70
C LEU A 82 4.27 6.23 -3.87
N THR A 83 4.62 7.52 -3.92
CA THR A 83 5.63 8.17 -3.09
C THR A 83 5.22 8.12 -1.62
N ILE A 84 5.35 6.95 -1.00
CA ILE A 84 5.16 6.77 0.43
C ILE A 84 6.31 7.49 1.11
N VAL A 85 5.97 8.56 1.83
CA VAL A 85 6.93 9.24 2.70
C VAL A 85 7.24 8.29 3.86
N PRO A 86 8.48 7.86 4.08
CA PRO A 86 8.78 6.82 5.08
C PRO A 86 8.26 7.14 6.49
N ALA A 87 8.23 8.42 6.86
CA ALA A 87 7.74 8.89 8.17
C ALA A 87 6.24 8.64 8.41
N THR A 88 5.44 8.35 7.38
CA THR A 88 4.00 8.08 7.52
C THR A 88 3.70 6.59 7.77
N VAL A 89 4.70 5.72 7.63
CA VAL A 89 4.53 4.28 7.85
C VAL A 89 4.53 3.98 9.34
N THR A 90 3.40 3.46 9.82
CA THR A 90 3.23 3.06 11.21
C THR A 90 2.85 1.59 11.33
N ALA A 91 3.29 0.95 12.42
CA ALA A 91 2.90 -0.39 12.82
C ALA A 91 2.51 -0.36 14.29
N ASN A 92 1.31 -0.89 14.62
CA ASN A 92 0.75 -0.84 15.98
C ASN A 92 0.79 0.58 16.59
N GLY A 93 0.50 1.61 15.78
CA GLY A 93 0.50 3.01 16.20
C GLY A 93 1.89 3.64 16.39
N ARG A 94 2.98 2.95 16.03
CA ARG A 94 4.36 3.48 16.14
C ARG A 94 5.00 3.63 14.77
N ALA A 95 5.79 4.68 14.59
CA ALA A 95 6.57 4.88 13.38
C ALA A 95 7.56 3.71 13.15
N VAL A 96 7.66 3.27 11.91
CA VAL A 96 8.56 2.18 11.52
C VAL A 96 9.91 2.78 11.12
N SER A 97 11.01 2.14 11.53
CA SER A 97 12.34 2.57 11.11
C SER A 97 12.54 2.26 9.62
N TYR A 98 13.08 3.22 8.88
CA TYR A 98 13.37 3.09 7.46
C TYR A 98 14.87 3.25 7.21
N ASP A 99 15.44 2.32 6.45
CA ASP A 99 16.80 2.37 5.95
C ASP A 99 16.78 2.72 4.46
N ALA A 100 17.29 3.91 4.13
CA ALA A 100 17.35 4.43 2.77
C ALA A 100 18.45 3.74 1.93
N ALA A 101 19.51 3.22 2.55
CA ALA A 101 20.60 2.57 1.83
C ALA A 101 20.15 1.23 1.21
N THR A 102 19.27 0.51 1.93
CA THR A 102 18.74 -0.79 1.49
C THR A 102 17.27 -0.73 1.04
N ASN A 103 16.64 0.44 1.12
CA ASN A 103 15.22 0.68 0.85
C ASN A 103 14.29 -0.29 1.60
N ARG A 104 14.51 -0.44 2.92
CA ARG A 104 13.78 -1.39 3.76
C ARG A 104 13.24 -0.75 5.03
N TYR A 105 12.10 -1.27 5.45
CA TYR A 105 11.48 -0.97 6.72
C TYR A 105 11.83 -2.04 7.76
N ARG A 106 12.00 -1.62 9.01
CA ARG A 106 12.36 -2.48 10.14
C ARG A 106 11.35 -2.31 11.27
N ILE A 107 10.71 -3.41 11.65
CA ILE A 107 9.89 -3.49 12.86
C ILE A 107 10.62 -4.35 13.88
N VAL A 108 10.74 -3.84 15.10
CA VAL A 108 11.23 -4.58 16.26
C VAL A 108 10.05 -4.88 17.17
N ARG A 109 9.80 -6.15 17.43
CA ARG A 109 8.83 -6.62 18.41
C ARG A 109 9.50 -6.64 19.77
N THR A 110 8.96 -5.89 20.72
CA THR A 110 9.32 -6.06 22.12
C THR A 110 8.78 -7.42 22.59
N ALA A 111 9.59 -8.19 23.31
CA ALA A 111 9.13 -9.42 23.93
C ALA A 111 7.86 -9.12 24.76
N PRO A 112 6.83 -9.99 24.72
CA PRO A 112 5.72 -9.86 25.64
C PRO A 112 6.28 -9.89 27.06
N ALA A 113 5.93 -8.90 27.89
CA ALA A 113 6.34 -8.87 29.28
C ALA A 113 5.75 -10.13 29.96
N VAL A 114 6.61 -11.10 30.27
CA VAL A 114 6.23 -12.21 31.12
C VAL A 114 6.10 -11.67 32.53
N GLY A 115 4.89 -11.75 33.09
CA GLY A 115 4.68 -11.62 34.53
C GLY A 115 4.47 -10.19 35.04
N SER A 116 3.24 -9.72 34.94
CA SER A 116 2.62 -8.98 36.03
C SER A 116 1.30 -9.65 36.37
N ASP A 117 1.38 -10.95 36.66
CA ASP A 117 0.35 -11.66 37.41
C ASP A 117 0.61 -11.37 38.90
N GLY A 118 0.25 -10.15 39.28
CA GLY A 118 0.35 -9.64 40.64
C GLY A 118 -1.00 -9.75 41.31
N SER A 119 -1.27 -10.93 41.88
CA SER A 119 -1.96 -11.15 43.15
C SER A 119 -2.94 -10.04 43.58
N ARG A 120 -4.23 -10.22 43.28
CA ARG A 120 -5.30 -9.71 44.16
C ARG A 120 -5.82 -10.88 44.99
N HIS A 121 -5.27 -10.97 46.19
CA HIS A 121 -6.00 -11.53 47.33
C HIS A 121 -7.13 -10.59 47.74
#